data_AF-A0A839CV32-F1
#
_entry.id   AF-A0A839CV32-F1
#
_cell.length_a   1.000
_cell.length_b   1.000
_cell.length_c   1.000
_cell.angle_alpha   90.00
_cell.angle_beta   90.00
_cell.angle_gamma   90.00
#
_symmetry.space_group_name_H-M   'P 1'
#
loop_
_entity.id
_entity.type
_entity.pdbx_description
1 polymer ?
#
loop_
_entity_poly.entity_id
_entity_poly.type
_entity_poly.pdbx_seq_one_letter_code
_entity_poly.pdbx_strand_id
1 'polypeptide(L)'
;MVDILDEAIQDIKEERVERLFFKYAKVFIILIVAFLIGSIGYYGWKTFKENKIYALGGEYLMGMYRMQSKDFEKGADIMERLATGDISYSALAGLNYASFLSIKQQFTKAGQVYKMIRDNTDFDPLFREFAQLMQISMRLNAKELDARQGIEEYENYIKNNSIFKASAIEQQAVLYLSLGEKEKAKEMLNTIIISADAPSMMKRRAEELLVLTSL
;
A
#
# COMPACT_ATOMS: atom_id res chain seq x y z
N MET A 1 61.49 52.15 30.94
CA MET A 1 61.31 52.35 29.49
C MET A 1 61.12 50.98 28.84
N VAL A 2 59.90 50.44 28.99
CA VAL A 2 59.35 49.23 28.36
C VAL A 2 57.83 49.48 28.31
N ASP A 3 57.39 50.42 27.47
CA ASP A 3 55.95 50.73 27.35
C ASP A 3 55.53 50.77 25.87
N ILE A 4 56.37 51.31 25.00
CA ILE A 4 56.05 51.48 23.56
C ILE A 4 56.16 50.15 22.79
N LEU A 5 56.94 49.19 23.29
CA LEU A 5 57.13 47.90 22.63
C LEU A 5 56.01 46.90 22.95
N ASP A 6 55.42 46.97 24.14
CA ASP A 6 54.28 46.12 24.50
C ASP A 6 52.99 46.61 23.82
N GLU A 7 52.76 47.93 23.73
CA GLU A 7 51.65 48.53 22.96
C GLU A 7 51.70 48.14 21.47
N ALA A 8 52.88 48.20 20.85
CA ALA A 8 53.06 47.85 19.44
C ALA A 8 52.92 46.33 19.16
N ILE A 9 53.27 45.46 20.12
CA ILE A 9 53.07 44.01 19.99
C ILE A 9 51.60 43.63 20.23
N GLN A 10 50.87 44.42 21.02
CA GLN A 10 49.44 44.23 21.31
C GLN A 10 48.56 44.60 20.10
N ASP A 11 48.82 45.75 19.45
CA ASP A 11 48.13 46.16 18.21
C ASP A 11 48.31 45.15 17.05
N ILE A 12 49.51 44.56 16.91
CA ILE A 12 49.79 43.57 15.85
C ILE A 12 49.07 42.23 16.11
N LYS A 13 48.84 41.87 17.38
CA LYS A 13 48.04 40.69 17.74
C LYS A 13 46.56 40.95 17.49
N GLU A 14 46.05 42.12 17.84
CA GLU A 14 44.65 42.49 17.58
C GLU A 14 44.33 42.50 16.08
N GLU A 15 45.15 43.10 15.23
CA GLU A 15 44.92 43.13 13.78
C GLU A 15 44.93 41.74 13.09
N ARG A 16 45.70 40.77 13.60
CA ARG A 16 45.74 39.40 13.04
C ARG A 16 44.55 38.56 13.51
N VAL A 17 44.17 38.71 14.77
CA VAL A 17 43.01 38.02 15.35
C VAL A 17 41.73 38.55 14.70
N GLU A 18 41.61 39.87 14.49
CA GLU A 18 40.48 40.46 13.78
C GLU A 18 40.38 39.99 12.33
N ARG A 19 41.47 40.02 11.56
CA ARG A 19 41.43 39.57 10.15
C ARG A 19 41.04 38.11 9.99
N LEU A 20 41.53 37.23 10.88
CA LEU A 20 41.13 35.82 10.89
C LEU A 20 39.68 35.66 11.34
N PHE A 21 39.26 36.37 12.39
CA PHE A 21 37.89 36.39 12.88
C PHE A 21 36.91 36.84 11.79
N PHE A 22 37.16 37.95 11.10
CA PHE A 22 36.31 38.42 10.01
C PHE A 22 36.29 37.48 8.79
N LYS A 23 37.41 36.79 8.49
CA LYS A 23 37.47 35.81 7.39
C LYS A 23 36.65 34.56 7.72
N TYR A 24 36.79 33.99 8.91
CA TYR A 24 36.00 32.83 9.35
C TYR A 24 34.55 33.20 9.66
N ALA A 25 34.27 34.41 10.15
CA ALA A 25 32.91 34.92 10.35
C ALA A 25 32.15 35.01 9.02
N LYS A 26 32.78 35.46 7.93
CA LYS A 26 32.15 35.45 6.60
C LYS A 26 31.79 34.04 6.14
N VAL A 27 32.70 33.08 6.29
CA VAL A 27 32.43 31.66 5.95
C VAL A 27 31.31 31.08 6.81
N PHE A 28 31.32 31.38 8.10
CA PHE A 28 30.29 30.95 9.05
C PHE A 28 28.92 31.55 8.73
N ILE A 29 28.86 32.83 8.35
CA ILE A 29 27.64 33.49 7.88
C ILE A 29 27.11 32.82 6.59
N ILE A 30 27.98 32.53 5.62
CA ILE A 30 27.58 31.83 4.38
C ILE A 30 26.99 30.45 4.70
N LEU A 31 27.61 29.70 5.63
CA LEU A 31 27.11 28.40 6.07
C LEU A 31 25.73 28.50 6.73
N ILE A 32 25.51 29.50 7.60
CA ILE A 32 24.21 29.73 8.23
C ILE A 32 23.16 30.09 7.17
N VAL A 33 23.48 30.98 6.24
CA VAL A 33 22.55 31.38 5.16
C VAL A 33 22.21 30.18 4.27
N ALA A 34 23.20 29.37 3.89
CA ALA A 34 22.97 28.15 3.12
C ALA A 34 22.07 27.16 3.88
N PHE A 35 22.28 27.00 5.18
CA PHE A 35 21.45 26.15 6.03
C PHE A 35 20.00 26.67 6.14
N LEU A 36 19.80 27.98 6.27
CA LEU A 36 18.48 28.61 6.31
C LEU A 36 17.75 28.44 4.97
N ILE A 37 18.41 28.69 3.84
CA ILE A 37 17.82 28.48 2.50
C ILE A 37 17.48 27.01 2.29
N GLY A 38 18.39 26.09 2.66
CA GLY A 38 18.15 24.65 2.59
C GLY A 38 16.96 24.22 3.45
N SER A 39 16.84 24.77 4.65
CA SER A 39 15.70 24.50 5.55
C SER A 39 14.39 25.02 4.96
N ILE A 40 14.34 26.27 4.50
CA ILE A 40 13.14 26.87 3.88
C ILE A 40 12.70 26.06 2.66
N GLY A 41 13.64 25.68 1.79
CA GLY A 41 13.36 24.84 0.63
C GLY A 41 12.79 23.47 1.03
N TYR A 42 13.39 22.82 2.03
CA TYR A 42 12.93 21.54 2.55
C TYR A 42 11.52 21.62 3.16
N TYR A 43 11.26 22.60 4.03
CA TYR A 43 9.94 22.79 4.65
C TYR A 43 8.88 23.17 3.62
N GLY A 44 9.20 24.03 2.65
CA GLY A 44 8.27 24.39 1.57
C GLY A 44 7.86 23.19 0.72
N TRP A 45 8.82 22.33 0.34
CA TRP A 45 8.54 21.08 -0.37
C TRP A 45 7.70 20.12 0.46
N LYS A 46 8.04 19.95 1.74
CA LYS A 46 7.31 19.09 2.68
C LYS A 46 5.85 19.52 2.81
N THR A 47 5.58 20.80 3.07
CA THR A 47 4.21 21.32 3.22
C THR A 47 3.41 21.19 1.93
N PHE A 48 4.02 21.43 0.77
CA PHE A 48 3.35 21.21 -0.52
C PHE A 48 2.92 19.75 -0.69
N LYS A 49 3.82 18.79 -0.38
CA LYS A 49 3.52 17.36 -0.44
C LYS A 49 2.40 16.97 0.54
N GLU A 50 2.46 17.45 1.79
CA GLU A 50 1.45 17.19 2.81
C GLU A 50 0.06 17.71 2.38
N ASN A 51 -0.03 18.95 1.91
CA ASN A 51 -1.27 19.54 1.43
C ASN A 51 -1.90 18.73 0.28
N LYS A 52 -1.07 18.23 -0.65
CA LYS A 52 -1.53 17.35 -1.72
C LYS A 52 -2.12 16.04 -1.19
N ILE A 53 -1.45 15.40 -0.22
CA ILE A 53 -1.94 14.17 0.40
C ILE A 53 -3.26 14.40 1.14
N TYR A 54 -3.41 15.53 1.84
CA TYR A 54 -4.67 15.87 2.49
C TYR A 54 -5.82 16.07 1.50
N ALA A 55 -5.57 16.75 0.38
CA ALA A 55 -6.57 16.92 -0.67
C ALA A 55 -7.01 15.56 -1.25
N LEU A 56 -6.05 14.68 -1.56
CA LEU A 56 -6.33 13.32 -2.05
C LEU A 56 -7.10 12.48 -1.03
N GLY A 57 -6.77 12.60 0.26
CA GLY A 57 -7.52 11.94 1.33
C GLY A 57 -8.97 12.42 1.42
N GLY A 58 -9.20 13.72 1.24
CA GLY A 58 -10.55 14.29 1.16
C GLY A 58 -11.34 13.75 -0.03
N GLU A 59 -10.72 13.66 -1.22
CA GLU A 59 -11.35 13.05 -2.40
C GLU A 59 -11.67 11.57 -2.18
N TYR A 60 -10.74 10.81 -1.60
CA TYR A 60 -10.93 9.40 -1.30
C TYR A 60 -12.12 9.20 -0.34
N LEU A 61 -12.18 9.95 0.77
CA LEU A 61 -13.29 9.86 1.72
C LEU A 61 -14.62 10.25 1.08
N MET A 62 -14.64 11.27 0.22
CA MET A 62 -15.84 11.66 -0.51
C MET A 62 -16.32 10.55 -1.46
N GLY A 63 -15.40 9.91 -2.20
CA GLY A 63 -15.72 8.79 -3.07
C GLY A 63 -16.25 7.60 -2.29
N MET A 64 -15.64 7.26 -1.15
CA MET A 64 -16.10 6.20 -0.24
C MET A 64 -17.51 6.46 0.26
N TYR A 65 -17.79 7.69 0.70
CA TYR A 65 -19.14 8.08 1.14
C TYR A 65 -20.16 7.92 0.00
N ARG A 66 -19.82 8.32 -1.22
CA ARG A 66 -20.69 8.16 -2.39
C ARG A 66 -20.96 6.71 -2.72
N MET A 67 -19.94 5.83 -2.65
CA MET A 67 -20.08 4.39 -2.86
C MET A 67 -21.07 3.71 -1.89
N GLN A 68 -21.24 4.25 -0.68
CA GLN A 68 -22.19 3.75 0.32
C GLN A 68 -23.58 4.38 0.22
N SER A 69 -23.77 5.33 -0.70
CA SER A 69 -25.01 6.09 -0.86
C SER A 69 -25.73 5.72 -2.16
N LYS A 70 -26.83 6.42 -2.48
CA LYS A 70 -27.54 6.26 -3.77
C LYS A 70 -26.70 6.67 -5.00
N ASP A 71 -25.58 7.37 -4.79
CA ASP A 71 -24.68 7.89 -5.84
C ASP A 71 -23.46 6.98 -6.10
N PHE A 72 -23.64 5.67 -6.02
CA PHE A 72 -22.51 4.73 -6.02
C PHE A 72 -21.64 4.78 -7.30
N GLU A 73 -22.23 5.03 -8.48
CA GLU A 73 -21.50 5.21 -9.76
C GLU A 73 -20.54 6.40 -9.69
N LYS A 74 -20.99 7.55 -9.17
CA LYS A 74 -20.13 8.73 -9.01
C LYS A 74 -19.00 8.47 -8.01
N GLY A 75 -19.26 7.63 -7.00
CA GLY A 75 -18.23 7.16 -6.10
C GLY A 75 -17.17 6.32 -6.81
N ALA A 76 -17.61 5.42 -7.70
CA ALA A 76 -16.72 4.60 -8.53
C ALA A 76 -15.87 5.45 -9.49
N ASP A 77 -16.42 6.48 -10.12
CA ASP A 77 -15.66 7.41 -10.99
C ASP A 77 -14.52 8.11 -10.23
N ILE A 78 -14.77 8.48 -8.96
CA ILE A 78 -13.73 9.06 -8.09
C ILE A 78 -12.65 8.01 -7.79
N MET A 79 -13.05 6.78 -7.47
CA MET A 79 -12.11 5.69 -7.19
C MET A 79 -11.26 5.33 -8.41
N GLU A 80 -11.86 5.27 -9.60
CA GLU A 80 -11.15 5.04 -10.86
C GLU A 80 -10.08 6.09 -11.09
N ARG A 81 -10.44 7.37 -10.98
CA ARG A 81 -9.49 8.48 -11.16
C ARG A 81 -8.35 8.44 -10.15
N LEU A 82 -8.66 8.18 -8.88
CA LEU A 82 -7.65 8.07 -7.83
C LEU A 82 -6.76 6.84 -8.02
N ALA A 83 -7.30 5.72 -8.54
CA ALA A 83 -6.54 4.50 -8.79
C ALA A 83 -5.40 4.71 -9.80
N THR A 84 -5.57 5.59 -10.80
CA THR A 84 -4.51 5.92 -11.76
C THR A 84 -3.71 7.17 -11.37
N GLY A 85 -3.97 7.75 -10.20
CA GLY A 85 -3.42 9.01 -9.74
C GLY A 85 -2.17 8.85 -8.87
N ASP A 86 -2.04 9.74 -7.90
CA ASP A 86 -0.94 9.73 -6.93
C ASP A 86 -0.93 8.45 -6.08
N ILE A 87 0.27 7.92 -5.83
CA ILE A 87 0.48 6.66 -5.10
C ILE A 87 -0.16 6.64 -3.71
N SER A 88 -0.29 7.80 -3.05
CA SER A 88 -0.71 7.91 -1.65
C SER A 88 -2.07 7.25 -1.35
N TYR A 89 -3.00 7.26 -2.32
CA TYR A 89 -4.31 6.61 -2.19
C TYR A 89 -4.67 5.68 -3.36
N SER A 90 -3.81 5.58 -4.38
CA SER A 90 -4.08 4.85 -5.61
C SER A 90 -4.38 3.37 -5.36
N ALA A 91 -3.61 2.68 -4.52
CA ALA A 91 -3.85 1.26 -4.21
C ALA A 91 -5.23 1.03 -3.58
N LEU A 92 -5.56 1.78 -2.53
CA LEU A 92 -6.85 1.66 -1.84
C LEU A 92 -8.03 2.02 -2.75
N ALA A 93 -7.90 3.10 -3.53
CA ALA A 93 -8.92 3.49 -4.49
C ALA A 93 -9.12 2.41 -5.56
N GLY A 94 -8.03 1.84 -6.08
CA GLY A 94 -8.07 0.74 -7.04
C GLY A 94 -8.74 -0.51 -6.49
N LEU A 95 -8.46 -0.89 -5.23
CA LEU A 95 -9.13 -2.03 -4.58
C LEU A 95 -10.65 -1.83 -4.48
N ASN A 96 -11.10 -0.61 -4.13
CA ASN A 96 -12.52 -0.28 -4.06
C ASN A 96 -13.16 -0.24 -5.45
N TYR A 97 -12.48 0.33 -6.45
CA TYR A 97 -12.95 0.36 -7.82
C TYR A 97 -13.08 -1.05 -8.41
N ALA A 98 -12.09 -1.91 -8.20
CA ALA A 98 -12.14 -3.31 -8.64
C ALA A 98 -13.28 -4.09 -7.96
N SER A 99 -13.52 -3.85 -6.67
CA SER A 99 -14.65 -4.41 -5.94
C SER A 99 -15.99 -3.97 -6.54
N PHE A 100 -16.12 -2.68 -6.86
CA PHE A 100 -17.28 -2.13 -7.56
C PHE A 100 -17.51 -2.81 -8.92
N LEU A 101 -16.46 -2.97 -9.74
CA LEU A 101 -16.52 -3.67 -11.01
C LEU A 101 -16.96 -5.13 -10.85
N SER A 102 -16.48 -5.81 -9.80
CA SER A 102 -16.91 -7.17 -9.46
C SER A 102 -18.41 -7.25 -9.14
N ILE A 103 -18.96 -6.30 -8.38
CA ILE A 103 -20.39 -6.22 -8.09
C ILE A 103 -21.20 -6.00 -9.38
N LYS A 104 -20.66 -5.23 -10.32
CA LYS A 104 -21.22 -5.04 -11.66
C LYS A 104 -20.99 -6.22 -12.62
N GLN A 105 -20.40 -7.31 -12.14
CA GLN A 105 -20.05 -8.50 -12.92
C GLN A 105 -19.09 -8.20 -14.08
N GLN A 106 -18.36 -7.08 -14.02
CA GLN A 106 -17.32 -6.72 -14.98
C GLN A 106 -15.99 -7.38 -14.60
N PHE A 107 -15.99 -8.71 -14.47
CA PHE A 107 -14.92 -9.48 -13.84
C PHE A 107 -13.56 -9.33 -14.53
N THR A 108 -13.50 -9.33 -15.86
CA THR A 108 -12.25 -9.09 -16.60
C THR A 108 -11.64 -7.73 -16.28
N LYS A 109 -12.46 -6.66 -16.22
CA LYS A 109 -11.97 -5.32 -15.86
C LYS A 109 -11.53 -5.26 -14.40
N ALA A 110 -12.30 -5.84 -13.48
CA ALA A 110 -11.91 -5.94 -12.08
C ALA A 110 -10.56 -6.67 -11.91
N GLY A 111 -10.38 -7.77 -12.64
CA GLY A 111 -9.13 -8.53 -12.68
C GLY A 111 -7.95 -7.72 -13.20
N GLN A 112 -8.15 -6.86 -14.20
CA GLN A 112 -7.11 -5.95 -14.70
C GLN A 112 -6.69 -4.91 -13.64
N VAL A 113 -7.64 -4.33 -12.91
CA VAL A 113 -7.33 -3.37 -11.83
C VAL A 113 -6.58 -4.07 -10.69
N TYR A 114 -7.02 -5.26 -10.26
CA TYR A 114 -6.28 -6.03 -9.27
C TYR A 114 -4.88 -6.41 -9.74
N LYS A 115 -4.72 -6.78 -11.02
CA LYS A 115 -3.40 -7.04 -11.61
C LYS A 115 -2.49 -5.83 -11.54
N MET A 116 -2.99 -4.64 -11.89
CA MET A 116 -2.24 -3.39 -11.81
C MET A 116 -1.71 -3.13 -10.40
N ILE A 117 -2.53 -3.39 -9.38
CA ILE A 117 -2.13 -3.22 -7.97
C ILE A 117 -1.09 -4.27 -7.58
N ARG A 118 -1.32 -5.54 -7.91
CA ARG A 118 -0.39 -6.64 -7.66
C ARG A 118 1.00 -6.38 -8.24
N ASP A 119 1.05 -5.89 -9.48
CA ASP A 119 2.29 -5.75 -10.25
C ASP A 119 3.07 -4.45 -9.89
N ASN A 120 2.46 -3.51 -9.15
CA ASN A 120 3.11 -2.25 -8.78
C ASN A 120 3.95 -2.38 -7.50
N THR A 121 5.28 -2.40 -7.65
CA THR A 121 6.23 -2.58 -6.54
C THR A 121 6.27 -1.43 -5.53
N ASP A 122 5.71 -0.27 -5.87
CA ASP A 122 5.68 0.89 -4.99
C ASP A 122 4.52 0.83 -3.98
N PHE A 123 3.56 -0.08 -4.18
CA PHE A 123 2.48 -0.31 -3.22
C PHE A 123 2.91 -1.24 -2.08
N ASP A 124 2.26 -1.05 -0.94
CA ASP A 124 2.43 -1.90 0.24
C ASP A 124 2.23 -3.39 -0.14
N PRO A 125 3.14 -4.30 0.24
CA PRO A 125 3.01 -5.73 -0.03
C PRO A 125 1.64 -6.31 0.34
N LEU A 126 1.01 -5.85 1.42
CA LEU A 126 -0.31 -6.30 1.85
C LEU A 126 -1.39 -6.03 0.79
N PHE A 127 -1.36 -4.85 0.15
CA PHE A 127 -2.30 -4.52 -0.91
C PHE A 127 -2.07 -5.37 -2.14
N ARG A 128 -0.80 -5.67 -2.47
CA ARG A 128 -0.45 -6.50 -3.63
C ARG A 128 -0.86 -7.95 -3.42
N GLU A 129 -0.63 -8.50 -2.24
CA GLU A 129 -1.06 -9.85 -1.87
C GLU A 129 -2.59 -9.98 -1.94
N PHE A 130 -3.31 -9.04 -1.32
CA PHE A 130 -4.77 -9.03 -1.41
C PHE A 130 -5.26 -8.91 -2.85
N ALA A 131 -4.63 -8.04 -3.66
CA ALA A 131 -4.98 -7.88 -5.06
C ALA A 131 -4.71 -9.16 -5.87
N GLN A 132 -3.62 -9.88 -5.61
CA GLN A 132 -3.35 -11.16 -6.25
C GLN A 132 -4.44 -12.19 -5.94
N LEU A 133 -4.84 -12.33 -4.67
CA LEU A 133 -5.92 -13.22 -4.26
C LEU A 133 -7.22 -12.91 -5.02
N MET A 134 -7.61 -11.64 -5.02
CA MET A 134 -8.83 -11.20 -5.68
C MET A 134 -8.76 -11.32 -7.20
N GLN A 135 -7.58 -11.11 -7.81
CA GLN A 135 -7.38 -11.30 -9.23
C GLN A 135 -7.67 -12.75 -9.66
N ILE A 136 -7.22 -13.75 -8.90
CA ILE A 136 -7.50 -15.18 -9.19
C ILE A 136 -9.02 -15.40 -9.20
N SER A 137 -9.72 -14.90 -8.17
CA SER A 137 -11.18 -14.97 -8.09
C SER A 137 -11.87 -14.28 -9.28
N MET A 138 -11.40 -13.10 -9.70
CA MET A 138 -11.97 -12.39 -10.85
C MET A 138 -11.77 -13.16 -12.16
N ARG A 139 -10.60 -13.75 -12.38
CA ARG A 139 -10.32 -14.56 -13.58
C ARG A 139 -11.19 -15.81 -13.65
N LEU A 140 -11.44 -16.46 -12.50
CA LEU A 140 -12.39 -17.58 -12.40
C LEU A 140 -13.81 -17.15 -12.77
N ASN A 141 -14.30 -16.04 -12.19
CA ASN A 141 -15.63 -15.53 -12.50
C ASN A 141 -15.78 -15.06 -13.96
N ALA A 142 -14.71 -14.54 -14.55
CA ALA A 142 -14.63 -14.18 -15.96
C ALA A 142 -14.54 -15.39 -16.91
N LYS A 143 -14.39 -16.62 -16.38
CA LYS A 143 -14.12 -17.85 -17.14
C LYS A 143 -12.81 -17.80 -17.94
N GLU A 144 -11.86 -16.98 -17.49
CA GLU A 144 -10.49 -16.95 -18.02
C GLU A 144 -9.63 -18.07 -17.43
N LEU A 145 -10.05 -18.60 -16.27
CA LEU A 145 -9.53 -19.79 -15.63
C LEU A 145 -10.65 -20.79 -15.45
N ASP A 146 -10.37 -22.07 -15.69
CA ASP A 146 -11.20 -23.15 -15.19
C ASP A 146 -10.89 -23.47 -13.72
N ALA A 147 -11.70 -24.34 -13.10
CA ALA A 147 -11.54 -24.68 -11.70
C ALA A 147 -10.18 -25.35 -11.37
N ARG A 148 -9.60 -26.14 -12.29
CA ARG A 148 -8.30 -26.78 -12.09
C ARG A 148 -7.17 -25.76 -12.14
N GLN A 149 -7.19 -24.88 -13.13
CA GLN A 149 -6.22 -23.80 -13.23
C GLN A 149 -6.32 -22.84 -12.04
N GLY A 150 -7.53 -22.56 -11.54
CA GLY A 150 -7.72 -21.78 -10.33
C GLY A 150 -7.14 -22.44 -9.08
N ILE A 151 -7.27 -23.77 -8.95
CA ILE A 151 -6.65 -24.54 -7.87
C ILE A 151 -5.13 -24.37 -7.90
N GLU A 152 -4.50 -24.53 -9.07
CA GLU A 152 -3.04 -24.37 -9.25
C GLU A 152 -2.57 -22.94 -8.88
N GLU A 153 -3.32 -21.91 -9.28
CA GLU A 153 -3.02 -20.51 -8.95
C GLU A 153 -3.10 -20.26 -7.43
N TYR A 154 -4.13 -20.79 -6.75
CA TYR A 154 -4.23 -20.70 -5.29
C TYR A 154 -3.14 -21.50 -4.56
N GLU A 155 -2.77 -22.68 -5.05
CA GLU A 155 -1.64 -23.45 -4.49
C GLU A 155 -0.34 -22.67 -4.54
N ASN A 156 -0.07 -21.99 -5.65
CA ASN A 156 1.10 -21.13 -5.78
C ASN A 156 1.02 -19.91 -4.86
N TYR A 157 -0.17 -19.31 -4.70
CA TYR A 157 -0.39 -18.23 -3.74
C TYR A 157 -0.09 -18.67 -2.29
N ILE A 158 -0.57 -19.85 -1.89
CA ILE A 158 -0.45 -20.38 -0.53
C ILE A 158 1.02 -20.60 -0.12
N LYS A 159 1.90 -20.95 -1.06
CA LYS A 159 3.33 -21.17 -0.81
C LYS A 159 4.08 -19.91 -0.37
N ASN A 160 3.55 -18.71 -0.65
CA ASN A 160 4.23 -17.44 -0.38
C ASN A 160 4.06 -16.90 1.05
N ASN A 161 3.55 -17.70 1.99
CA ASN A 161 3.36 -17.33 3.41
C ASN A 161 2.57 -16.02 3.65
N SER A 162 1.53 -15.79 2.84
CA SER A 162 0.65 -14.62 2.95
C SER A 162 -0.27 -14.68 4.17
N ILE A 163 -0.60 -13.52 4.75
CA ILE A 163 -1.62 -13.40 5.80
C ILE A 163 -3.02 -13.84 5.33
N PHE A 164 -3.26 -13.88 4.01
CA PHE A 164 -4.52 -14.30 3.41
C PHE A 164 -4.55 -15.79 3.05
N LYS A 165 -3.57 -16.59 3.52
CA LYS A 165 -3.46 -18.02 3.22
C LYS A 165 -4.75 -18.80 3.53
N ALA A 166 -5.38 -18.54 4.68
CA ALA A 166 -6.63 -19.21 5.04
C ALA A 166 -7.75 -18.92 4.02
N SER A 167 -7.84 -17.69 3.51
CA SER A 167 -8.82 -17.31 2.48
C SER A 167 -8.52 -18.00 1.15
N ALA A 168 -7.25 -18.12 0.75
CA ALA A 168 -6.87 -18.85 -0.46
C ALA A 168 -7.22 -20.35 -0.36
N ILE A 169 -6.94 -20.99 0.78
CA ILE A 169 -7.30 -22.39 1.03
C ILE A 169 -8.84 -22.58 0.98
N GLU A 170 -9.60 -21.63 1.53
CA GLU A 170 -11.06 -21.67 1.48
C GLU A 170 -11.55 -21.62 0.02
N GLN A 171 -11.02 -20.70 -0.79
CA GLN A 171 -11.37 -20.62 -2.22
C GLN A 171 -10.97 -21.88 -2.99
N GLN A 172 -9.81 -22.47 -2.68
CA GLN A 172 -9.38 -23.74 -3.26
C GLN A 172 -10.35 -24.88 -2.90
N ALA A 173 -10.83 -24.94 -1.65
CA ALA A 173 -11.83 -25.91 -1.22
C ALA A 173 -13.16 -25.75 -1.95
N VAL A 174 -13.61 -24.51 -2.17
CA VAL A 174 -14.82 -24.21 -2.96
C VAL A 174 -14.68 -24.69 -4.40
N LEU A 175 -13.49 -24.55 -5.01
CA LEU A 175 -13.23 -25.10 -6.34
C LEU A 175 -13.27 -26.63 -6.36
N TYR A 176 -12.67 -27.30 -5.37
CA TYR A 176 -12.78 -28.76 -5.24
C TYR A 176 -14.24 -29.22 -5.08
N LEU A 177 -15.05 -28.51 -4.30
CA LEU A 177 -16.49 -28.77 -4.20
C LEU A 177 -17.20 -28.63 -5.54
N SER A 178 -16.87 -27.59 -6.32
CA SER A 178 -17.46 -27.38 -7.65
C SER A 178 -17.14 -28.50 -8.65
N LEU A 179 -16.02 -29.21 -8.43
CA LEU A 179 -15.60 -30.38 -9.21
C LEU A 179 -16.15 -31.71 -8.66
N GLY A 180 -16.90 -31.68 -7.54
CA GLY A 180 -17.37 -32.87 -6.85
C GLY A 180 -16.29 -33.60 -6.03
N GLU A 181 -15.09 -33.04 -5.89
CA GLU A 181 -13.96 -33.63 -5.15
C GLU A 181 -14.06 -33.36 -3.64
N LYS A 182 -15.13 -33.87 -3.02
CA LYS A 182 -15.50 -33.58 -1.62
C LYS A 182 -14.41 -33.93 -0.59
N GLU A 183 -13.70 -35.04 -0.78
CA GLU A 183 -12.62 -35.44 0.13
C GLU A 183 -11.45 -34.44 0.14
N LYS A 184 -11.06 -33.93 -1.04
CA LYS A 184 -10.02 -32.90 -1.13
C LYS A 184 -10.49 -31.57 -0.55
N ALA A 185 -11.74 -31.19 -0.80
CA ALA A 185 -12.31 -30.00 -0.18
C ALA A 185 -12.29 -30.10 1.36
N LYS A 186 -12.67 -31.26 1.91
CA LYS A 186 -12.63 -31.55 3.34
C LYS A 186 -11.23 -31.44 3.92
N GLU A 187 -10.22 -31.97 3.22
CA GLU A 187 -8.80 -31.83 3.60
C GLU A 187 -8.37 -30.36 3.69
N MET A 188 -8.69 -29.56 2.67
CA MET A 188 -8.38 -28.13 2.64
C MET A 188 -9.06 -27.37 3.79
N LEU A 189 -10.36 -27.61 4.02
CA LEU A 189 -11.10 -26.95 5.10
C LEU A 189 -10.57 -27.32 6.49
N ASN A 190 -10.24 -28.60 6.72
CA ASN A 190 -9.63 -29.04 7.98
C ASN A 190 -8.28 -28.34 8.23
N THR A 191 -7.50 -28.07 7.18
CA THR A 191 -6.24 -27.32 7.29
C THR A 191 -6.46 -25.92 7.88
N ILE A 192 -7.57 -25.26 7.55
CA ILE A 192 -7.94 -23.95 8.14
C ILE A 192 -8.33 -24.11 9.61
N ILE A 193 -9.18 -25.09 9.92
CA ILE A 193 -9.75 -25.30 11.26
C ILE A 193 -8.65 -25.55 12.31
N ILE A 194 -7.69 -26.42 11.98
CA ILE A 194 -6.60 -26.80 12.91
C ILE A 194 -5.45 -25.79 12.92
N SER A 195 -5.39 -24.84 11.98
CA SER A 195 -4.31 -23.86 11.90
C SER A 195 -4.29 -22.94 13.13
N ALA A 196 -3.14 -22.78 13.77
CA ALA A 196 -2.97 -21.86 14.90
C ALA A 196 -3.08 -20.38 14.46
N ASP A 197 -2.69 -20.08 13.23
CA ASP A 197 -2.60 -18.72 12.70
C ASP A 197 -3.90 -18.23 12.05
N ALA A 198 -4.85 -19.14 11.79
CA ALA A 198 -6.13 -18.80 11.16
C ALA A 198 -7.05 -18.03 12.13
N PRO A 199 -7.59 -16.86 11.72
CA PRO A 199 -8.58 -16.13 12.52
C PRO A 199 -9.82 -16.96 12.83
N SER A 200 -10.42 -16.76 14.00
CA SER A 200 -11.60 -17.52 14.46
C SER A 200 -12.77 -17.49 13.47
N MET A 201 -13.01 -16.35 12.81
CA MET A 201 -14.04 -16.22 11.78
C MET A 201 -13.76 -17.08 10.54
N MET A 202 -12.49 -17.25 10.15
CA MET A 202 -12.12 -18.12 9.02
C MET A 202 -12.31 -19.61 9.38
N LYS A 203 -12.00 -19.99 10.62
CA LYS A 203 -12.27 -21.34 11.11
C LYS A 203 -13.77 -21.67 11.08
N ARG A 204 -14.59 -20.76 11.59
CA ARG A 204 -16.06 -20.92 11.58
C ARG A 204 -16.61 -21.09 10.18
N ARG A 205 -16.17 -20.25 9.23
CA ARG A 205 -16.57 -20.37 7.81
C ARG A 205 -16.13 -21.71 7.21
N ALA A 206 -14.93 -22.18 7.54
CA ALA A 206 -14.45 -23.47 7.08
C ALA A 206 -15.29 -24.64 7.65
N GLU A 207 -15.70 -24.57 8.92
CA GLU A 207 -16.63 -25.53 9.54
C GLU A 207 -18.00 -25.53 8.85
N GLU A 208 -18.55 -24.35 8.52
CA GLU A 208 -19.80 -24.21 7.79
C GLU A 208 -19.72 -24.85 6.40
N LEU A 209 -18.64 -24.61 5.65
CA LEU A 209 -18.41 -25.24 4.35
C LEU A 209 -18.17 -26.76 4.44
N LEU A 210 -17.64 -27.25 5.56
CA LEU A 210 -17.39 -28.68 5.77
C LEU A 210 -18.69 -29.49 5.68
N VAL A 211 -19.82 -28.91 6.11
CA VAL A 211 -21.14 -29.54 6.02
C VAL A 211 -21.49 -29.90 4.57
N LEU A 212 -21.11 -29.06 3.61
CA LEU A 212 -21.36 -29.30 2.18
C LEU A 212 -20.56 -30.48 1.60
N THR A 213 -19.51 -30.92 2.28
CA THR A 213 -18.71 -32.10 1.87
C THR A 213 -19.38 -33.41 2.25
N SER A 214 -20.40 -33.37 3.12
CA SER A 214 -21.07 -34.55 3.70
C SER A 214 -22.43 -34.89 3.08
N LEU A 215 -23.02 -33.96 2.33
CA LEU A 215 -24.17 -34.19 1.43
C LEU A 215 -23.71 -34.94 0.19
#